data_AF-A0A0Q8W3R0-F1
#
_entry.id   AF-A0A0Q8W3R0-F1
#
_cell.length_a   1.000
_cell.length_b   1.000
_cell.length_c   1.000
_cell.angle_alpha   90.00
_cell.angle_beta   90.00
_cell.angle_gamma   90.00
#
_symmetry.space_group_name_H-M   'P 1'
#
loop_
_entity.id
_entity.type
_entity.pdbx_description
1 polymer ?
#
loop_
_entity_poly.entity_id
_entity_poly.type
_entity_poly.pdbx_seq_one_letter_code
_entity_poly.pdbx_strand_id
1 'polypeptide(L)'
;MPAAWCEIHHVTPDAHGGPTHTDNGVLLCWYHHRSIDTSGWAIRMRHGVPEIRPPSWLDPGGRWRTTTTSPTRLADRLDRRYAPIRPPSWLDPGGRWRTTTTSPTRLADRLDRRYAPPERASA
;
A
#
# COMPACT_ATOMS: atom_id res chain seq x y z
N MET A 1 -12.97 -6.68 -8.16
CA MET A 1 -12.89 -8.04 -7.59
C MET A 1 -12.59 -7.93 -6.10
N PRO A 2 -13.46 -8.42 -5.21
CA PRO A 2 -13.17 -8.52 -3.78
C PRO A 2 -12.00 -9.47 -3.51
N ALA A 3 -11.19 -9.21 -2.48
CA ALA A 3 -10.05 -10.06 -2.12
C ALA A 3 -10.46 -11.52 -1.81
N ALA A 4 -11.67 -11.73 -1.27
CA ALA A 4 -12.20 -13.05 -0.94
C ALA A 4 -12.45 -13.96 -2.17
N TRP A 5 -12.45 -13.40 -3.38
CA TRP A 5 -12.62 -14.15 -4.63
C TRP A 5 -11.33 -14.24 -5.45
N CYS A 6 -10.22 -13.83 -4.83
CA CYS A 6 -8.91 -13.92 -5.44
C CYS A 6 -8.14 -15.12 -4.88
N GLU A 7 -7.32 -15.69 -5.75
CA GLU A 7 -6.32 -16.70 -5.44
C GLU A 7 -4.95 -16.03 -5.38
N ILE A 8 -4.05 -16.58 -4.57
CA ILE A 8 -2.66 -16.12 -4.51
C ILE A 8 -1.89 -16.72 -5.68
N HIS A 9 -1.27 -15.86 -6.46
CA HIS A 9 -0.38 -16.21 -7.56
C HIS A 9 1.06 -15.83 -7.19
N HIS A 10 1.98 -16.78 -7.33
CA HIS A 10 3.41 -16.51 -7.19
C HIS A 10 3.92 -15.82 -8.46
N VAL A 11 4.53 -14.65 -8.33
CA VAL A 11 5.13 -13.92 -9.46
C VAL A 11 6.34 -14.65 -10.00
N THR A 12 7.21 -15.16 -9.12
CA THR A 12 8.18 -16.20 -9.45
C THR A 12 7.62 -17.51 -8.93
N PRO A 13 7.28 -18.49 -9.79
CA PRO A 13 6.71 -19.75 -9.34
C PRO A 13 7.62 -20.48 -8.35
N ASP A 14 7.02 -21.12 -7.34
CA ASP A 14 7.74 -21.94 -6.35
C ASP A 14 8.53 -23.07 -7.03
N ALA A 15 7.94 -23.71 -8.05
CA ALA A 15 8.62 -24.70 -8.89
C ALA A 15 9.87 -24.17 -9.63
N HIS A 16 10.05 -22.85 -9.71
CA HIS A 16 11.23 -22.18 -10.24
C HIS A 16 12.10 -21.55 -9.14
N GLY A 17 11.92 -21.98 -7.88
CA GLY A 17 12.67 -21.49 -6.72
C GLY A 17 12.16 -20.16 -6.16
N GLY A 18 10.96 -19.71 -6.55
CA GLY A 18 10.36 -18.51 -5.99
C GLY A 18 9.99 -18.70 -4.52
N PRO A 19 10.23 -17.71 -3.64
CA PRO A 19 9.90 -17.85 -2.23
C PRO A 19 8.39 -17.84 -2.01
N THR A 20 7.91 -18.69 -1.09
CA THR A 20 6.54 -18.61 -0.56
C THR A 20 6.48 -17.48 0.46
N HIS A 21 6.37 -16.24 -0.02
CA HIS A 21 6.32 -15.03 0.79
C HIS A 21 5.40 -13.99 0.12
N THR A 22 4.78 -13.12 0.92
CA THR A 22 3.87 -12.06 0.40
C THR A 22 4.57 -11.10 -0.56
N ASP A 23 5.89 -10.94 -0.44
CA ASP A 23 6.69 -10.11 -1.36
C ASP A 23 6.90 -10.75 -2.74
N ASN A 24 6.46 -12.00 -2.93
CA ASN A 24 6.46 -12.72 -4.21
C ASN A 24 5.03 -13.11 -4.64
N GLY A 25 4.00 -12.65 -3.94
CA GLY A 25 2.60 -13.01 -4.20
C GLY A 25 1.76 -11.84 -4.71
N VAL A 26 0.79 -12.14 -5.58
CA VAL A 26 -0.28 -11.23 -5.99
C VAL A 26 -1.64 -11.90 -5.92
N LEU A 27 -2.69 -11.11 -5.68
CA LEU A 27 -4.07 -11.59 -5.68
C LEU A 27 -4.68 -11.43 -7.08
N LEU A 28 -5.09 -12.53 -7.69
CA LEU A 28 -5.77 -12.56 -8.99
C LEU A 28 -7.10 -13.28 -8.86
N CYS A 29 -8.12 -12.86 -9.61
CA CYS A 29 -9.33 -13.66 -9.69
C CYS A 29 -9.03 -15.00 -10.40
N TRP A 30 -9.88 -15.99 -10.18
CA TRP A 30 -9.75 -17.32 -10.78
C TRP A 30 -9.40 -17.31 -12.27
N TYR A 31 -10.09 -16.48 -13.07
CA TYR A 31 -9.82 -16.40 -14.52
C TYR A 31 -8.41 -15.88 -14.84
N HIS A 32 -8.01 -14.76 -14.22
CA HIS A 32 -6.69 -14.20 -14.46
C HIS A 32 -5.58 -15.05 -13.85
N HIS A 33 -5.82 -15.73 -12.73
CA HIS A 33 -4.83 -16.61 -12.14
C HIS A 33 -4.40 -17.73 -13.10
N ARG A 34 -5.34 -18.25 -13.89
CA ARG A 34 -5.06 -19.33 -14.85
C ARG A 34 -4.58 -18.87 -16.22
N SER A 35 -4.80 -17.61 -16.55
CA SER A 35 -4.49 -17.06 -17.88
C SER A 35 -3.32 -16.08 -17.87
N ILE A 36 -2.80 -15.67 -16.71
CA ILE A 36 -1.81 -14.59 -16.62
C ILE A 36 -0.58 -14.87 -17.48
N ASP A 37 -0.06 -16.10 -17.43
CA ASP A 37 1.15 -16.51 -18.16
C ASP A 37 0.99 -16.48 -19.69
N THR A 38 -0.24 -16.59 -20.20
CA THR A 38 -0.54 -16.64 -21.64
C THR A 38 -1.25 -15.39 -22.16
N SER A 39 -1.80 -14.56 -21.27
CA SER A 39 -2.61 -13.38 -21.63
C SER A 39 -1.81 -12.21 -22.21
N GLY A 40 -0.47 -12.29 -22.13
CA GLY A 40 0.44 -11.21 -22.50
C GLY A 40 0.56 -10.10 -21.45
N TRP A 41 -0.22 -10.16 -20.36
CA TRP A 41 0.03 -9.38 -19.17
C TRP A 41 1.28 -9.90 -18.46
N ALA A 42 2.08 -8.99 -17.91
CA ALA A 42 3.24 -9.34 -17.11
C ALA A 42 3.14 -8.72 -15.72
N ILE A 43 3.66 -9.45 -14.73
CA ILE A 43 3.72 -9.01 -13.34
C ILE A 43 5.18 -9.11 -12.89
N ARG A 44 5.63 -8.15 -12.10
CA ARG A 44 6.91 -8.23 -11.39
C ARG A 44 6.77 -7.66 -9.99
N MET A 45 7.64 -8.06 -9.09
CA MET A 45 7.77 -7.47 -7.77
C MET A 45 8.91 -6.45 -7.75
N ARG A 46 8.69 -5.30 -7.12
CA ARG A 46 9.70 -4.30 -6.79
C ARG A 46 9.61 -3.94 -5.32
N HIS A 47 10.56 -4.38 -4.50
CA HIS A 47 10.54 -4.13 -3.05
C HIS A 47 9.21 -4.55 -2.38
N GLY A 48 8.74 -5.77 -2.67
CA GLY A 48 7.45 -6.29 -2.17
C GLY A 48 6.21 -5.65 -2.82
N VAL A 49 6.39 -4.73 -3.77
CA VAL A 49 5.30 -4.07 -4.49
C VAL A 49 5.08 -4.70 -5.86
N PRO A 50 3.87 -5.19 -6.18
CA PRO A 50 3.58 -5.62 -7.53
C PRO A 50 3.50 -4.44 -8.50
N GLU A 51 4.14 -4.61 -9.64
CA GLU A 51 3.95 -3.81 -10.84
C GLU A 51 3.37 -4.69 -11.94
N ILE A 52 2.44 -4.13 -12.69
CA ILE A 52 1.80 -4.79 -13.83
C ILE A 52 2.21 -4.09 -15.12
N ARG A 53 2.33 -4.87 -16.20
CA ARG A 53 2.50 -4.38 -17.55
C ARG A 53 1.45 -5.05 -18.44
N PRO A 54 0.65 -4.27 -19.19
CA PRO A 54 -0.33 -4.83 -20.12
C PRO A 54 0.36 -5.42 -21.37
N PRO A 55 -0.38 -6.22 -22.17
CA PRO A 55 0.09 -6.68 -23.46
C PRO A 55 0.29 -5.51 -24.44
N SER A 56 1.16 -5.72 -25.44
CA SER A 56 1.60 -4.68 -26.38
C SER A 56 0.47 -4.06 -27.22
N TRP A 57 -0.60 -4.80 -27.49
CA TRP A 57 -1.76 -4.27 -28.21
C TRP A 57 -2.58 -3.26 -27.38
N LEU A 58 -2.44 -3.29 -26.05
CA LEU A 58 -3.13 -2.36 -25.15
C LEU A 58 -2.25 -1.17 -24.76
N ASP A 59 -0.96 -1.39 -24.51
CA ASP A 59 0.03 -0.34 -24.27
C ASP A 59 1.32 -0.70 -25.02
N PRO A 60 1.50 -0.22 -26.26
CA PRO A 60 2.70 -0.48 -27.05
C PRO A 60 3.98 0.02 -26.35
N GLY A 61 3.86 1.01 -25.45
CA GLY A 61 4.97 1.53 -24.66
C GLY A 61 5.45 0.57 -23.56
N GLY A 62 4.68 -0.49 -23.26
CA GLY A 62 5.10 -1.54 -22.32
C GLY A 62 5.42 -1.01 -20.91
N ARG A 63 4.74 0.06 -20.49
CA ARG A 63 5.06 0.73 -19.23
C ARG A 63 4.57 -0.09 -18.04
N TRP A 64 5.48 -0.33 -17.10
CA TRP A 64 5.16 -0.91 -15.79
C TRP A 64 4.41 0.09 -14.92
N ARG A 65 3.35 -0.36 -14.25
CA ARG A 65 2.50 0.46 -13.39
C ARG A 65 2.36 -0.21 -12.03
N THR A 66 2.60 0.54 -10.96
CA THR A 66 2.34 0.07 -9.60
C THR A 66 0.84 -0.03 -9.34
N THR A 67 0.40 -0.96 -8.50
CA THR A 67 -0.99 -0.96 -7.98
C THR A 67 -1.24 0.32 -7.19
N THR A 68 -2.16 1.17 -7.66
CA THR A 68 -2.38 2.53 -7.13
C THR A 68 -3.41 2.61 -6.00
N THR A 69 -4.16 1.52 -5.75
CA THR A 69 -5.34 1.52 -4.87
C THR A 69 -5.15 0.85 -3.52
N SER A 70 -3.92 0.47 -3.14
CA SER A 70 -3.67 -0.16 -1.82
C SER A 70 -3.83 0.88 -0.69
N PRO A 71 -4.81 0.73 0.23
CA PRO A 71 -5.00 1.64 1.35
C PRO A 71 -3.79 1.67 2.29
N THR A 72 -3.19 0.51 2.57
CA THR A 72 -1.95 0.40 3.35
C THR A 72 -0.82 1.19 2.73
N ARG A 73 -0.60 1.09 1.42
CA ARG A 73 0.42 1.88 0.72
C ARG A 73 0.12 3.38 0.77
N LEU A 74 -1.15 3.76 0.70
CA LEU A 74 -1.54 5.17 0.84
C LEU A 74 -1.23 5.66 2.25
N ALA A 75 -1.58 4.89 3.29
CA ALA A 75 -1.25 5.19 4.68
C ALA A 75 0.27 5.31 4.88
N ASP A 76 1.07 4.32 4.44
CA ASP A 76 2.53 4.36 4.51
C ASP A 76 3.13 5.59 3.81
N ARG A 77 2.54 5.99 2.67
CA ARG A 77 2.98 7.18 1.92
C ARG A 77 2.65 8.46 2.69
N LEU A 78 1.46 8.54 3.27
CA LEU A 78 1.06 9.67 4.12
C LEU A 78 1.98 9.72 5.34
N ASP A 79 2.21 8.59 6.02
CA ASP A 79 3.10 8.50 7.16
C ASP A 79 4.53 8.91 6.82
N ARG A 80 5.10 8.50 5.68
CA ARG A 80 6.42 8.98 5.25
C ARG A 80 6.44 10.48 4.94
N ARG A 81 5.37 10.99 4.32
CA ARG A 81 5.27 12.40 3.91
C ARG A 81 5.05 13.32 5.11
N TYR A 82 4.31 12.85 6.11
CA TYR A 82 3.97 13.56 7.33
C TYR A 82 4.81 13.11 8.53
N ALA A 83 5.76 12.18 8.32
CA ALA A 83 6.76 11.81 9.31
C ALA A 83 7.42 13.09 9.77
N PRO A 84 7.36 13.41 11.07
CA PRO A 84 7.79 14.72 11.50
C PRO A 84 9.30 14.79 11.28
N ILE A 85 9.73 15.81 10.52
CA ILE A 85 11.13 16.11 10.19
C ILE A 85 11.96 16.36 11.47
N ARG A 86 11.30 16.43 12.64
CA ARG A 86 11.88 16.44 13.98
C ARG A 86 11.14 15.46 14.88
N PRO A 87 11.80 14.80 15.85
CA PRO A 87 11.10 14.02 16.86
C PRO A 87 10.05 14.91 17.56
N PRO A 88 8.84 14.38 17.87
CA PRO A 88 7.83 15.11 18.61
C PRO A 88 8.41 15.76 19.87
N SER A 89 8.00 16.99 20.18
CA SER A 89 8.45 17.73 21.38
C SER A 89 8.16 17.02 22.70
N TRP A 90 7.38 15.95 22.68
CA TRP A 90 7.05 15.10 23.83
C TRP A 90 8.11 14.02 24.12
N LEU A 91 9.12 13.85 23.25
CA LEU A 91 10.27 12.97 23.46
C LEU A 91 11.50 13.79 23.88
N ASP A 92 12.10 13.46 25.02
CA ASP A 92 13.42 14.00 25.39
C ASP A 92 14.51 13.53 24.39
N PRO A 93 15.66 14.23 24.28
CA PRO A 93 16.79 13.82 23.43
C PRO A 93 17.31 12.39 23.67
N GLY A 94 17.01 11.80 24.84
CA GLY A 94 17.30 10.41 25.17
C GLY A 94 16.17 9.41 24.88
N GLY A 95 15.12 9.79 24.13
CA GLY A 95 14.02 8.89 23.74
C GLY A 95 13.01 8.56 24.84
N ARG A 96 13.07 9.25 25.99
CA ARG A 96 12.13 9.07 27.10
C ARG A 96 10.90 9.97 26.94
N TRP A 97 9.74 9.44 27.30
CA TRP A 97 8.48 10.18 27.37
C TRP A 97 8.58 11.31 28.42
N ARG A 98 8.36 12.57 28.02
CA ARG A 98 8.22 13.69 28.97
C ARG A 98 6.87 13.58 29.67
N THR A 99 6.88 13.38 30.99
CA THR A 99 5.68 13.37 31.82
C THR A 99 5.17 14.80 32.06
N THR A 100 4.63 15.46 31.03
CA THR A 100 3.72 16.59 31.26
C THR A 100 2.31 16.06 31.35
N THR A 101 1.83 15.96 32.59
CA THR A 101 0.50 15.53 33.00
C THR A 101 -0.61 16.31 32.28
N THR A 102 -1.06 15.78 31.14
CA THR A 102 -2.39 16.08 30.61
C THR A 102 -2.97 14.79 30.02
N SER A 103 -4.01 14.29 30.67
CA SER A 103 -4.65 13.00 30.42
C SER A 103 -4.85 12.69 28.92
N PRO A 104 -4.56 11.46 28.44
CA PRO A 104 -4.66 11.05 27.03
C PRO A 104 -6.02 11.32 26.37
N THR A 105 -7.08 11.29 27.17
CA THR A 105 -8.47 11.42 26.69
C THR A 105 -8.79 12.80 26.13
N ARG A 106 -8.06 13.87 26.50
CA ARG A 106 -8.31 15.23 25.98
C ARG A 106 -7.56 15.58 24.69
N LEU A 107 -6.57 14.77 24.28
CA LEU A 107 -5.79 15.03 23.07
C LEU A 107 -6.44 14.42 21.81
N ALA A 108 -7.01 13.21 21.92
CA ALA A 108 -7.75 12.58 20.83
C ALA A 108 -8.91 13.49 20.34
N ASP A 109 -9.64 14.07 21.30
CA ASP A 109 -10.75 15.00 21.07
C ASP A 109 -10.34 16.31 20.35
N ARG A 110 -9.05 16.68 20.41
CA ARG A 110 -8.48 17.85 19.72
C ARG A 110 -7.88 17.53 18.35
N LEU A 111 -7.50 16.28 18.12
CA LEU A 111 -6.97 15.82 16.82
C LEU A 111 -8.11 15.51 15.84
N ASP A 112 -9.23 14.96 16.32
CA ASP A 112 -10.42 14.72 15.49
C ASP A 112 -10.99 16.01 14.87
N ARG A 113 -10.87 17.16 15.57
CA ARG A 113 -11.29 18.46 15.02
C ARG A 113 -10.36 19.06 13.96
N ARG A 114 -9.12 18.59 13.82
CA ARG A 114 -8.16 19.16 12.83
C ARG A 114 -8.12 18.42 11.50
N TYR A 115 -8.74 17.24 11.41
CA TYR A 115 -8.72 16.38 10.21
C TYR A 115 -10.11 16.07 9.65
N ALA A 116 -11.14 16.84 10.01
CA ALA A 116 -12.42 16.76 9.31
C ALA A 116 -12.26 17.27 7.85
N PRO A 117 -12.67 16.49 6.83
CA PRO A 117 -12.64 16.97 5.45
C PRO A 117 -13.62 18.15 5.29
N PRO A 118 -13.31 19.17 4.46
CA PRO A 118 -14.24 20.27 4.24
C PRO A 118 -15.53 19.76 3.57
N GLU A 119 -16.67 20.20 4.07
CA GLU A 119 -17.97 19.94 3.46
C GLU A 119 -17.99 20.45 2.01
N ARG A 120 -18.49 19.62 1.09
CA ARG A 120 -18.69 20.02 -0.30
C ARG A 120 -19.82 21.04 -0.34
N ALA A 121 -19.50 22.29 -0.69
CA ALA A 121 -20.51 23.27 -1.05
C ALA A 121 -21.17 22.84 -2.37
N SER A 122 -22.45 22.43 -2.29
CA SER A 122 -23.32 22.30 -3.44
C SER A 122 -23.70 23.70 -3.95
N ALA A 123 -23.57 23.92 -5.25
CA ALA A 123 -24.14 25.05 -5.97
C ALA A 123 -25.61 24.79 -6.32
#